data_AF-A0A3B0U6M8-F1
#
_entry.id   AF-A0A3B0U6M8-F1
#
_cell.length_a   1.000
_cell.length_b   1.000
_cell.length_c   1.000
_cell.angle_alpha   90.00
_cell.angle_beta   90.00
_cell.angle_gamma   90.00
#
_symmetry.space_group_name_H-M   'P 1'
#
loop_
_entity.id
_entity.type
_entity.pdbx_description
1 polymer ?
#
loop_
_entity_poly.entity_id
_entity_poly.type
_entity_poly.pdbx_seq_one_letter_code
_entity_poly.pdbx_strand_id
1 'polypeptide(L)'
;MKKIIKYVLTVFIAGTFLNSCETTDLNLQVSPNDLAADQADPNLLLNSIQLAYASNMQTFNNLGAQLTRIDYMFGRNYFNNYPGDTFDGVWERTYSSGVNLIGDDEVDVGIYTNVSALQAIDAGSDTDYSFHIAVGQTLKAHMLLLLVDYLGEAVFTQANNPDEFPAPLMDEGSSVYAAALALLDEAGVLFAAEPAIQGAEDFFYAGDTAKWVKLVNTLKLKAAVTTGDSATFNSIVAADNYISDTADDFEWQFGSRENAPDNRHPDYSVQYTPTGARQYRSLWLMDEMLQNSDPRRQYYFYRQNATTPGADDSDGPDEQVLVCSLIDPTPLHYAGFAYCYLEEGYWGRAHGNDEGGPPDNFLRTATGVYPIGGNFDDSRFSPVGLGQGGQGAGIEPIILAQYVDFWQGQNAIATGGDATPFLRDGIERSIAKAQGFGAMDGNADLSTAPSEAAVTLFVDGVMADYAAATGDAKMNIFSEQYWVAMYGGAAEAYNFYRRTGFPKTLSPNWEADPGSFPRTFLYPQSEVITNPNLTQRTDMNTQVFWDTNPPGPAFPSSN
;
A
#
# COMPACT_ATOMS: atom_id res chain seq x y z
N MET A 1 75.17 -10.23 49.76
CA MET A 1 74.02 -10.89 49.12
C MET A 1 72.66 -10.26 49.48
N LYS A 2 72.16 -10.30 50.74
CA LYS A 2 70.80 -9.80 51.08
C LYS A 2 70.42 -8.38 50.56
N LYS A 3 71.35 -7.42 50.53
CA LYS A 3 71.09 -6.08 49.95
C LYS A 3 70.96 -6.10 48.42
N ILE A 4 71.79 -6.87 47.71
CA ILE A 4 71.74 -7.00 46.25
C ILE A 4 70.42 -7.64 45.81
N ILE A 5 69.95 -8.67 46.53
CA ILE A 5 68.65 -9.31 46.24
C ILE A 5 67.49 -8.30 46.32
N LYS A 6 67.51 -7.36 47.28
CA LYS A 6 66.49 -6.29 47.32
C LYS A 6 66.51 -5.41 46.07
N TYR A 7 67.68 -4.93 45.64
CA TYR A 7 67.78 -4.10 44.44
C TYR A 7 67.41 -4.86 43.16
N VAL A 8 67.82 -6.12 43.02
CA VAL A 8 67.41 -6.98 41.89
C VAL A 8 65.89 -7.20 41.90
N LEU A 9 65.27 -7.45 43.06
CA LEU A 9 63.82 -7.62 43.15
C LEU A 9 63.06 -6.32 42.82
N THR A 10 63.54 -5.16 43.28
CA THR A 10 62.93 -3.86 42.94
C THR A 10 63.07 -3.53 41.46
N VAL A 11 64.21 -3.84 40.83
CA VAL A 11 64.40 -3.66 39.37
C VAL A 11 63.55 -4.66 38.57
N PHE A 12 63.39 -5.89 39.05
CA PHE A 12 62.54 -6.89 38.39
C PHE A 12 61.04 -6.50 38.45
N ILE A 13 60.57 -6.04 39.62
CA ILE A 13 59.20 -5.54 39.80
C ILE A 13 58.96 -4.26 38.98
N ALA A 14 59.93 -3.33 38.93
CA ALA A 14 59.83 -2.14 38.07
C ALA A 14 59.84 -2.50 36.57
N GLY A 15 60.64 -3.49 36.16
CA GLY A 15 60.71 -3.97 34.77
C GLY A 15 59.42 -4.62 34.28
N THR A 16 58.65 -5.28 35.17
CA THR A 16 57.34 -5.84 34.83
C THR A 16 56.26 -4.77 34.58
N PHE A 17 56.43 -3.54 35.05
CA PHE A 17 55.52 -2.42 34.73
C PHE A 17 55.87 -1.68 33.42
N LEU A 18 57.03 -1.97 32.82
CA LEU A 18 57.51 -1.32 31.59
C LEU A 18 57.31 -2.18 30.32
N ASN A 19 56.67 -3.35 30.45
CA ASN A 19 56.12 -4.13 29.33
C ASN A 19 54.59 -4.09 29.34
N SER A 20 54.02 -2.93 29.68
CA SER A 20 52.68 -2.60 29.20
C SER A 20 52.79 -2.35 27.70
N CYS A 21 52.57 -3.40 26.90
CA CYS A 21 52.11 -3.21 25.54
C CYS A 21 50.83 -2.34 25.57
N GLU A 22 50.53 -1.66 24.47
CA GLU A 22 49.22 -1.03 24.25
C GLU A 22 48.15 -2.11 24.01
N THR A 23 47.86 -2.93 25.03
CA THR A 23 46.84 -3.99 25.01
C THR A 23 45.55 -3.55 25.70
N THR A 24 45.39 -2.25 25.91
CA THR A 24 44.18 -1.61 26.42
C THR A 24 43.78 -0.48 25.49
N ASP A 25 43.53 -0.83 24.22
CA ASP A 25 42.51 -0.10 23.49
C ASP A 25 41.17 -0.41 24.18
N LEU A 26 40.76 0.52 25.04
CA LEU A 26 39.51 0.44 25.79
C LEU A 26 38.36 1.13 25.04
N ASN A 27 38.57 1.57 23.79
CA ASN A 27 37.52 2.05 22.90
C ASN A 27 36.82 0.90 22.16
N LEU A 28 36.73 -0.29 22.77
CA LEU A 28 35.79 -1.36 22.40
C LEU A 28 34.35 -0.98 22.79
N GLN A 29 33.94 0.26 22.49
CA GLN A 29 32.57 0.75 22.61
C GLN A 29 31.76 0.51 21.33
N VAL A 30 32.43 0.30 20.19
CA VAL A 30 31.80 -0.23 18.98
C VAL A 30 31.72 -1.76 19.14
N SER A 31 30.52 -2.32 19.05
CA SER A 31 30.35 -3.77 19.09
C SER A 31 30.99 -4.38 17.84
N PRO A 32 31.74 -5.51 17.96
CA PRO A 32 32.35 -6.17 16.80
C PRO A 32 31.34 -6.85 15.88
N ASN A 33 30.04 -6.78 16.21
CA ASN A 33 28.93 -7.21 15.35
C ASN A 33 28.21 -6.02 14.68
N ASP A 34 28.48 -4.78 15.12
CA ASP A 34 27.86 -3.59 14.57
C ASP A 34 28.70 -3.13 13.37
N LEU A 35 28.05 -2.92 12.22
CA LEU A 35 28.69 -2.15 11.15
C LEU A 35 28.87 -0.72 11.66
N ALA A 36 30.11 -0.24 11.67
CA ALA A 36 30.37 1.17 11.95
C ALA A 36 29.67 2.02 10.87
N ALA A 37 29.24 3.24 11.22
CA ALA A 37 28.46 4.09 10.31
C ALA A 37 29.23 4.50 9.04
N ASP A 38 30.56 4.39 9.04
CA ASP A 38 31.48 4.56 7.90
C ASP A 38 31.74 3.25 7.11
N GLN A 39 31.07 2.15 7.47
CA GLN A 39 31.18 0.82 6.84
C GLN A 39 29.84 0.26 6.33
N ALA A 40 28.75 1.01 6.42
CA ALA A 40 27.49 0.62 5.80
C ALA A 40 27.58 0.72 4.27
N ASP A 41 27.26 -0.36 3.56
CA ASP A 41 27.26 -0.39 2.09
C ASP A 41 26.07 0.44 1.54
N PRO A 42 26.30 1.51 0.75
CA PRO A 42 25.24 2.33 0.18
C PRO A 42 24.19 1.55 -0.61
N ASN A 43 24.58 0.46 -1.29
CA ASN A 43 23.64 -0.37 -2.04
C ASN A 43 22.68 -1.10 -1.10
N LEU A 44 23.19 -1.62 0.03
CA LEU A 44 22.35 -2.28 1.05
C LEU A 44 21.43 -1.29 1.76
N LEU A 45 21.90 -0.06 2.03
CA LEU A 45 21.05 1.02 2.57
C LEU A 45 19.90 1.34 1.61
N LEU A 46 20.18 1.45 0.30
CA LEU A 46 19.18 1.70 -0.72
C LEU A 46 18.19 0.53 -0.88
N ASN A 47 18.66 -0.72 -0.82
CA ASN A 47 17.76 -1.88 -0.85
C ASN A 47 16.85 -1.91 0.38
N SER A 48 17.36 -1.60 1.57
CA SER A 48 16.55 -1.53 2.79
C SER A 48 15.48 -0.42 2.70
N ILE A 49 15.79 0.75 2.14
CA ILE A 49 14.79 1.81 1.86
C ILE A 49 13.67 1.30 0.95
N GLN A 50 14.02 0.67 -0.18
CA GLN A 50 13.04 0.20 -1.16
C GLN A 50 12.12 -0.89 -0.58
N LEU A 51 12.68 -1.82 0.21
CA LEU A 51 11.92 -2.88 0.88
C LEU A 51 10.99 -2.33 1.97
N ALA A 52 11.48 -1.41 2.82
CA ALA A 52 10.66 -0.72 3.82
C ALA A 52 9.47 0.02 3.17
N TYR A 53 9.74 0.72 2.06
CA TYR A 53 8.75 1.44 1.28
C TYR A 53 7.69 0.49 0.69
N ALA A 54 8.10 -0.63 0.09
CA ALA A 54 7.18 -1.62 -0.48
C ALA A 54 6.27 -2.28 0.58
N SER A 55 6.82 -2.58 1.77
CA SER A 55 6.04 -3.08 2.92
C SER A 55 5.05 -2.03 3.44
N ASN A 56 5.44 -0.75 3.49
CA ASN A 56 4.53 0.33 3.87
C ASN A 56 3.40 0.52 2.85
N MET A 57 3.70 0.46 1.56
CA MET A 57 2.68 0.58 0.51
C MET A 57 1.61 -0.50 0.62
N GLN A 58 1.97 -1.76 0.92
CA GLN A 58 1.02 -2.82 1.24
C GLN A 58 0.11 -2.48 2.43
N THR A 59 0.66 -1.91 3.51
CA THR A 59 -0.16 -1.48 4.65
C THR A 59 -1.15 -0.39 4.24
N PHE A 60 -0.70 0.64 3.51
CA PHE A 60 -1.58 1.72 3.03
C PHE A 60 -2.64 1.23 2.04
N ASN A 61 -2.27 0.35 1.11
CA ASN A 61 -3.18 -0.27 0.14
C ASN A 61 -4.23 -1.13 0.84
N ASN A 62 -3.85 -1.97 1.80
CA ASN A 62 -4.79 -2.80 2.57
C ASN A 62 -5.76 -1.96 3.41
N LEU A 63 -5.26 -0.98 4.18
CA LEU A 63 -6.12 -0.09 4.98
C LEU A 63 -7.05 0.74 4.08
N GLY A 64 -6.54 1.22 2.95
CA GLY A 64 -7.32 1.92 1.94
C GLY A 64 -8.44 1.05 1.37
N ALA A 65 -8.11 -0.19 0.97
CA ALA A 65 -9.04 -1.14 0.38
C ALA A 65 -10.15 -1.55 1.37
N GLN A 66 -9.80 -1.84 2.62
CA GLN A 66 -10.75 -2.25 3.67
C GLN A 66 -11.79 -1.16 3.93
N LEU A 67 -11.34 0.07 4.19
CA LEU A 67 -12.24 1.21 4.44
C LEU A 67 -13.13 1.54 3.24
N THR A 68 -12.63 1.32 2.02
CA THR A 68 -13.34 1.60 0.76
C THR A 68 -13.96 0.37 0.10
N ARG A 69 -14.20 -0.74 0.80
CA ARG A 69 -14.89 -1.92 0.23
C ARG A 69 -14.25 -2.50 -1.06
N ILE A 70 -13.05 -2.06 -1.46
CA ILE A 70 -12.25 -2.71 -2.50
C ILE A 70 -11.76 -4.06 -1.96
N ASP A 71 -11.50 -4.15 -0.65
CA ASP A 71 -11.45 -5.40 0.10
C ASP A 71 -12.40 -5.36 1.33
N TYR A 72 -12.63 -6.51 1.95
CA TYR A 72 -13.50 -6.63 3.13
C TYR A 72 -12.79 -6.17 4.42
N MET A 73 -13.52 -5.51 5.30
CA MET A 73 -13.05 -5.19 6.67
C MET A 73 -13.59 -6.25 7.65
N PHE A 74 -12.72 -6.81 8.51
CA PHE A 74 -13.08 -7.84 9.49
C PHE A 74 -13.34 -7.25 10.89
N GLY A 75 -14.45 -6.52 11.05
CA GLY A 75 -14.84 -6.00 12.37
C GLY A 75 -16.06 -5.09 12.34
N ARG A 76 -16.92 -5.19 13.36
CA ARG A 76 -18.20 -4.46 13.39
C ARG A 76 -18.09 -2.94 13.52
N ASN A 77 -17.07 -2.47 14.23
CA ASN A 77 -16.95 -1.08 14.67
C ASN A 77 -15.58 -0.54 14.25
N TYR A 78 -15.55 0.61 13.57
CA TYR A 78 -14.31 1.15 13.01
C TYR A 78 -13.25 1.45 14.06
N PHE A 79 -13.63 2.06 15.20
CA PHE A 79 -12.67 2.42 16.24
C PHE A 79 -11.95 1.19 16.82
N ASN A 80 -12.70 0.12 17.06
CA ASN A 80 -12.14 -1.13 17.57
C ASN A 80 -11.37 -1.93 16.51
N ASN A 81 -11.63 -1.71 15.22
CA ASN A 81 -10.98 -2.42 14.12
C ASN A 81 -9.59 -1.85 13.78
N TYR A 82 -9.32 -0.59 14.14
CA TYR A 82 -8.03 0.07 13.88
C TYR A 82 -7.43 0.65 15.18
N PRO A 83 -7.00 -0.23 16.11
CA PRO A 83 -6.32 0.17 17.36
C PRO A 83 -4.97 0.85 17.09
N GLY A 84 -4.35 1.43 18.13
CA GLY A 84 -3.17 2.30 17.98
C GLY A 84 -1.94 1.63 17.36
N ASP A 85 -1.81 0.31 17.50
CA ASP A 85 -0.77 -0.53 16.91
C ASP A 85 -0.91 -0.72 15.39
N THR A 86 -2.04 -0.33 14.79
CA THR A 86 -2.29 -0.37 13.32
C THR A 86 -1.19 0.33 12.51
N PHE A 87 -0.54 1.36 13.09
CA PHE A 87 0.47 2.17 12.42
C PHE A 87 1.91 1.98 12.95
N ASP A 88 2.14 1.13 13.95
CA ASP A 88 3.46 0.96 14.58
C ASP A 88 4.52 0.53 13.55
N GLY A 89 4.26 -0.55 12.79
CA GLY A 89 5.20 -1.02 11.77
C GLY A 89 5.44 -0.02 10.62
N VAL A 90 4.46 0.82 10.27
CA VAL A 90 4.62 1.87 9.24
C VAL A 90 5.49 3.02 9.77
N TRP A 91 5.31 3.37 11.03
CA TRP A 91 6.11 4.38 11.73
C TRP A 91 7.56 3.93 11.86
N GLU A 92 7.78 2.70 12.33
CA GLU A 92 9.10 2.10 12.52
C GLU A 92 9.84 1.98 11.17
N ARG A 93 9.19 1.48 10.11
CA ARG A 93 9.71 1.48 8.72
C ARG A 93 9.85 2.87 8.09
N THR A 94 9.37 3.93 8.73
CA THR A 94 9.66 5.31 8.30
C THR A 94 10.84 5.91 9.07
N TYR A 95 10.96 5.67 10.39
CA TYR A 95 11.84 6.43 11.29
C TYR A 95 12.97 5.66 12.04
N SER A 96 12.98 4.32 12.14
CA SER A 96 13.88 3.53 13.02
C SER A 96 15.22 3.07 12.37
N SER A 97 16.02 2.12 12.94
CA SER A 97 17.35 1.66 12.41
C SER A 97 17.80 0.15 12.56
N GLY A 98 17.63 -0.69 11.49
CA GLY A 98 18.07 -2.09 11.15
C GLY A 98 17.37 -2.75 9.90
N VAL A 99 16.93 -4.03 9.81
CA VAL A 99 16.71 -4.71 8.48
C VAL A 99 15.24 -4.95 8.05
N ASN A 100 14.98 -5.15 6.74
CA ASN A 100 13.66 -5.44 6.12
C ASN A 100 13.67 -6.66 5.18
N LEU A 101 12.59 -7.46 5.21
CA LEU A 101 12.09 -8.28 4.09
C LEU A 101 10.64 -7.86 3.81
N ILE A 102 10.10 -8.17 2.62
CA ILE A 102 8.68 -7.90 2.34
C ILE A 102 7.81 -8.99 2.97
N GLY A 103 6.83 -8.57 3.76
CA GLY A 103 5.90 -9.47 4.47
C GLY A 103 6.42 -9.99 5.82
N ASP A 104 7.39 -9.30 6.44
CA ASP A 104 7.88 -9.59 7.79
C ASP A 104 7.41 -8.53 8.81
N ASP A 105 7.17 -8.95 10.05
CA ASP A 105 6.67 -8.13 11.16
C ASP A 105 7.81 -7.63 12.08
N GLU A 106 9.00 -8.25 12.05
CA GLU A 106 10.17 -7.79 12.81
C GLU A 106 11.01 -6.81 11.96
N VAL A 107 10.92 -5.52 12.27
CA VAL A 107 11.60 -4.43 11.56
C VAL A 107 12.63 -3.76 12.47
N ASP A 108 13.70 -3.27 11.85
CA ASP A 108 14.45 -2.18 12.46
C ASP A 108 14.61 -0.92 11.57
N VAL A 109 15.12 -0.86 10.30
CA VAL A 109 15.43 0.46 9.65
C VAL A 109 14.16 1.01 9.01
N GLY A 110 13.87 2.25 9.40
CA GLY A 110 13.06 3.17 8.63
C GLY A 110 13.81 4.06 7.64
N ILE A 111 13.09 4.39 6.57
CA ILE A 111 13.55 5.14 5.40
C ILE A 111 14.35 6.41 5.74
N TYR A 112 13.98 7.15 6.79
CA TYR A 112 14.68 8.37 7.22
C TYR A 112 16.16 8.16 7.53
N THR A 113 16.48 7.16 8.36
CA THR A 113 17.83 6.94 8.87
C THR A 113 18.77 6.52 7.75
N ASN A 114 18.32 5.62 6.87
CA ASN A 114 19.09 5.21 5.69
C ASN A 114 19.35 6.38 4.72
N VAL A 115 18.36 7.26 4.49
CA VAL A 115 18.56 8.43 3.61
C VAL A 115 19.61 9.38 4.21
N SER A 116 19.55 9.65 5.52
CA SER A 116 20.57 10.47 6.19
C SER A 116 21.96 9.79 6.20
N ALA A 117 22.03 8.47 6.35
CA ALA A 117 23.28 7.72 6.24
C ALA A 117 23.89 7.82 4.84
N LEU A 118 23.09 7.66 3.77
CA LEU A 118 23.53 7.86 2.39
C LEU A 118 24.08 9.27 2.16
N GLN A 119 23.38 10.30 2.64
CA GLN A 119 23.84 11.70 2.56
C GLN A 119 25.15 11.95 3.31
N ALA A 120 25.35 11.31 4.48
CA ALA A 120 26.58 11.41 5.24
C ALA A 120 27.75 10.68 4.58
N ILE A 121 27.51 9.52 3.96
CA ILE A 121 28.51 8.75 3.21
C ILE A 121 28.95 9.53 1.97
N ASP A 122 28.00 10.05 1.18
CA ASP A 122 28.28 10.87 -0.01
C ASP A 122 29.14 12.10 0.32
N ALA A 123 28.74 12.86 1.35
CA ALA A 123 29.50 14.04 1.81
C ALA A 123 30.91 13.72 2.37
N GLY A 124 31.17 12.45 2.74
CA GLY A 124 32.46 11.95 3.21
C GLY A 124 33.29 11.20 2.15
N SER A 125 32.80 11.12 0.91
CA SER A 125 33.29 10.22 -0.15
C SER A 125 33.74 10.97 -1.40
N ASP A 126 34.71 10.41 -2.14
CA ASP A 126 35.06 10.85 -3.51
C ASP A 126 34.11 10.24 -4.57
N THR A 127 33.29 9.25 -4.18
CA THR A 127 32.26 8.60 -5.01
C THR A 127 30.91 9.29 -4.82
N ASP A 128 30.33 9.74 -5.94
CA ASP A 128 28.99 10.33 -6.06
C ASP A 128 27.90 9.26 -5.92
N TYR A 129 27.09 9.36 -4.87
CA TYR A 129 25.92 8.52 -4.59
C TYR A 129 24.59 9.28 -4.78
N SER A 130 24.58 10.34 -5.60
CA SER A 130 23.37 11.13 -5.91
C SER A 130 22.20 10.28 -6.40
N PHE A 131 22.44 9.17 -7.10
CA PHE A 131 21.38 8.24 -7.50
C PHE A 131 20.66 7.63 -6.28
N HIS A 132 21.41 7.06 -5.33
CA HIS A 132 20.87 6.47 -4.10
C HIS A 132 20.12 7.50 -3.26
N ILE A 133 20.66 8.72 -3.15
CA ILE A 133 20.03 9.82 -2.42
C ILE A 133 18.72 10.23 -3.10
N ALA A 134 18.69 10.39 -4.43
CA ALA A 134 17.50 10.79 -5.17
C ALA A 134 16.35 9.77 -5.07
N VAL A 135 16.66 8.47 -5.18
CA VAL A 135 15.68 7.39 -4.94
C VAL A 135 15.19 7.44 -3.50
N GLY A 136 16.10 7.49 -2.54
CA GLY A 136 15.76 7.52 -1.12
C GLY A 136 14.92 8.73 -0.72
N GLN A 137 15.24 9.93 -1.20
CA GLN A 137 14.46 11.15 -0.98
C GLN A 137 13.06 11.05 -1.60
N THR A 138 12.93 10.45 -2.79
CA THR A 138 11.63 10.28 -3.47
C THR A 138 10.69 9.39 -2.68
N LEU A 139 11.18 8.24 -2.21
CA LEU A 139 10.42 7.29 -1.40
C LEU A 139 10.09 7.87 -0.01
N LYS A 140 11.05 8.56 0.62
CA LYS A 140 10.86 9.31 1.87
C LYS A 140 9.77 10.37 1.75
N ALA A 141 9.78 11.14 0.66
CA ALA A 141 8.79 12.19 0.42
C ALA A 141 7.39 11.61 0.23
N HIS A 142 7.22 10.49 -0.49
CA HIS A 142 5.91 9.88 -0.62
C HIS A 142 5.37 9.32 0.71
N MET A 143 6.25 8.73 1.54
CA MET A 143 5.87 8.30 2.90
C MET A 143 5.41 9.47 3.77
N LEU A 144 6.04 10.64 3.67
CA LEU A 144 5.58 11.85 4.37
C LEU A 144 4.17 12.28 3.94
N LEU A 145 3.89 12.28 2.64
CA LEU A 145 2.55 12.58 2.13
C LEU A 145 1.52 11.60 2.70
N LEU A 146 1.81 10.30 2.65
CA LEU A 146 0.92 9.25 3.15
C LEU A 146 0.73 9.26 4.68
N LEU A 147 1.78 9.54 5.46
CA LEU A 147 1.66 9.73 6.91
C LEU A 147 0.75 10.91 7.23
N VAL A 148 0.89 12.05 6.55
CA VAL A 148 -0.04 13.17 6.72
C VAL A 148 -1.44 12.84 6.23
N ASP A 149 -1.58 12.06 5.15
CA ASP A 149 -2.89 11.63 4.68
C ASP A 149 -3.61 10.78 5.73
N TYR A 150 -2.94 9.81 6.35
CA TYR A 150 -3.59 8.86 7.27
C TYR A 150 -3.61 9.33 8.73
N LEU A 151 -2.57 10.04 9.19
CA LEU A 151 -2.44 10.53 10.56
C LEU A 151 -2.72 12.03 10.70
N GLY A 152 -2.71 12.83 9.63
CA GLY A 152 -2.94 14.29 9.65
C GLY A 152 -1.71 15.14 9.98
N GLU A 153 -0.70 14.54 10.60
CA GLU A 153 0.55 15.15 11.05
C GLU A 153 1.67 14.09 10.96
N ALA A 154 2.93 14.50 10.91
CA ALA A 154 4.09 13.60 10.96
C ALA A 154 5.30 14.30 11.57
N VAL A 155 6.30 13.56 12.08
CA VAL A 155 7.57 14.18 12.52
C VAL A 155 8.42 14.50 11.29
N PHE A 156 8.83 15.75 11.12
CA PHE A 156 9.72 16.17 10.04
C PHE A 156 10.90 17.01 10.55
N THR A 157 10.64 18.14 11.20
CA THR A 157 11.68 19.14 11.56
C THR A 157 12.61 18.66 12.67
N GLN A 158 12.13 17.72 13.51
CA GLN A 158 12.88 17.12 14.62
C GLN A 158 13.27 15.65 14.35
N ALA A 159 12.97 15.12 13.17
CA ALA A 159 13.21 13.72 12.83
C ALA A 159 14.71 13.39 12.77
N ASN A 160 15.08 12.18 13.18
CA ASN A 160 16.44 11.63 13.09
C ASN A 160 17.53 12.48 13.81
N ASN A 161 17.16 13.23 14.86
CA ASN A 161 18.08 13.97 15.73
C ASN A 161 17.76 13.71 17.22
N PRO A 162 17.98 12.48 17.72
CA PRO A 162 17.59 12.08 19.09
C PRO A 162 18.42 12.74 20.19
N ASP A 163 19.62 13.26 19.88
CA ASP A 163 20.48 13.96 20.85
C ASP A 163 19.90 15.32 21.25
N GLU A 164 19.28 16.04 20.31
CA GLU A 164 18.61 17.32 20.55
C GLU A 164 17.11 17.14 20.84
N PHE A 165 16.45 16.21 20.16
CA PHE A 165 15.02 15.93 20.23
C PHE A 165 14.73 14.46 20.61
N PRO A 166 15.04 14.02 21.84
CA PRO A 166 14.79 12.65 22.31
C PRO A 166 13.30 12.28 22.47
N ALA A 167 12.41 13.24 22.25
CA ALA A 167 10.95 13.09 22.28
C ALA A 167 10.38 14.10 21.26
N PRO A 168 10.45 13.79 19.95
CA PRO A 168 10.18 14.76 18.90
C PRO A 168 8.70 15.18 18.86
N LEU A 169 8.43 16.38 18.35
CA LEU A 169 7.08 16.88 18.14
C LEU A 169 6.57 16.53 16.75
N MET A 170 5.25 16.34 16.64
CA MET A 170 4.57 16.26 15.34
C MET A 170 4.58 17.63 14.67
N ASP A 171 4.89 17.67 13.38
CA ASP A 171 4.74 18.85 12.53
C ASP A 171 3.37 18.87 11.86
N GLU A 172 2.80 20.07 11.73
CA GLU A 172 1.53 20.36 11.05
C GLU A 172 1.51 19.76 9.63
N GLY A 173 0.46 19.00 9.29
CA GLY A 173 0.40 18.26 8.02
C GLY A 173 0.67 19.11 6.76
N SER A 174 0.26 20.39 6.77
CA SER A 174 0.51 21.32 5.66
C SER A 174 1.98 21.72 5.49
N SER A 175 2.77 21.82 6.57
CA SER A 175 4.21 22.11 6.48
C SER A 175 5.00 20.87 6.07
N VAL A 176 4.59 19.68 6.55
CA VAL A 176 5.15 18.39 6.13
C VAL A 176 4.91 18.15 4.64
N TYR A 177 3.71 18.44 4.12
CA TYR A 177 3.41 18.38 2.69
C TYR A 177 4.32 19.28 1.85
N ALA A 178 4.51 20.54 2.28
CA ALA A 178 5.42 21.47 1.61
C ALA A 178 6.89 20.99 1.64
N ALA A 179 7.32 20.38 2.74
CA ALA A 179 8.66 19.80 2.86
C ALA A 179 8.85 18.55 2.01
N ALA A 180 7.85 17.67 1.92
CA ALA A 180 7.85 16.51 1.03
C ALA A 180 7.94 16.93 -0.45
N LEU A 181 7.21 17.99 -0.85
CA LEU A 181 7.31 18.55 -2.20
C LEU A 181 8.72 19.12 -2.49
N ALA A 182 9.35 19.77 -1.51
CA ALA A 182 10.73 20.26 -1.65
C ALA A 182 11.75 19.10 -1.80
N LEU A 183 11.59 17.99 -1.06
CA LEU A 183 12.41 16.78 -1.25
C LEU A 183 12.23 16.18 -2.66
N LEU A 184 11.03 16.26 -3.24
CA LEU A 184 10.77 15.85 -4.62
C LEU A 184 11.35 16.84 -5.66
N ASP A 185 11.49 18.12 -5.34
CA ASP A 185 12.23 19.07 -6.19
C ASP A 185 13.74 18.76 -6.17
N GLU A 186 14.31 18.51 -4.99
CA GLU A 186 15.72 18.10 -4.82
C GLU A 186 16.03 16.81 -5.58
N ALA A 187 15.26 15.74 -5.35
CA ALA A 187 15.44 14.46 -6.02
C ALA A 187 15.30 14.58 -7.55
N GLY A 188 14.34 15.38 -8.03
CA GLY A 188 14.17 15.65 -9.46
C GLY A 188 15.39 16.33 -10.10
N VAL A 189 16.05 17.25 -9.39
CA VAL A 189 17.31 17.87 -9.85
C VAL A 189 18.45 16.85 -9.88
N LEU A 190 18.55 15.98 -8.88
CA LEU A 190 19.56 14.92 -8.85
C LEU A 190 19.39 13.94 -10.02
N PHE A 191 18.18 13.41 -10.26
CA PHE A 191 17.93 12.50 -11.38
C PHE A 191 18.18 13.16 -12.75
N ALA A 192 17.83 14.43 -12.91
CA ALA A 192 18.05 15.18 -14.15
C ALA A 192 19.54 15.44 -14.47
N ALA A 193 20.46 15.17 -13.53
CA ALA A 193 21.90 15.18 -13.77
C ALA A 193 22.45 13.84 -14.32
N GLU A 194 21.59 12.83 -14.50
CA GLU A 194 21.94 11.46 -14.94
C GLU A 194 23.08 10.82 -14.09
N PRO A 195 22.94 10.77 -12.75
CA PRO A 195 23.99 10.25 -11.86
C PRO A 195 24.24 8.77 -12.09
N ALA A 196 25.48 8.34 -11.89
CA ALA A 196 25.85 6.93 -12.02
C ALA A 196 25.21 6.09 -10.89
N ILE A 197 24.68 4.91 -11.24
CA ILE A 197 24.00 4.04 -10.28
C ILE A 197 24.92 3.38 -9.23
N GLN A 198 26.24 3.51 -9.33
CA GLN A 198 27.28 2.90 -8.45
C GLN A 198 27.07 1.41 -8.05
N GLY A 199 26.39 0.62 -8.89
CA GLY A 199 26.08 -0.78 -8.61
C GLY A 199 24.82 -1.01 -7.76
N ALA A 200 23.98 0.01 -7.61
CA ALA A 200 22.66 -0.09 -7.01
C ALA A 200 21.78 -1.12 -7.72
N GLU A 201 21.12 -1.96 -6.94
CA GLU A 201 19.96 -2.73 -7.39
C GLU A 201 18.71 -1.87 -7.15
N ASP A 202 18.19 -1.26 -8.22
CA ASP A 202 16.93 -0.51 -8.23
C ASP A 202 15.80 -1.47 -8.65
N PHE A 203 14.95 -1.82 -7.68
CA PHE A 203 13.89 -2.80 -7.83
C PHE A 203 12.68 -2.27 -8.62
N PHE A 204 12.59 -0.96 -8.84
CA PHE A 204 11.45 -0.33 -9.53
C PHE A 204 11.76 -0.02 -10.99
N TYR A 205 12.88 0.65 -11.27
CA TYR A 205 13.20 1.13 -12.61
C TYR A 205 14.60 0.72 -13.13
N ALA A 206 15.30 -0.18 -12.44
CA ALA A 206 16.60 -0.72 -12.85
C ALA A 206 17.64 0.35 -13.25
N GLY A 207 17.61 1.51 -12.59
CA GLY A 207 18.51 2.64 -12.85
C GLY A 207 18.03 3.67 -13.88
N ASP A 208 16.81 3.52 -14.42
CA ASP A 208 16.24 4.48 -15.39
C ASP A 208 15.82 5.79 -14.70
N THR A 209 16.73 6.75 -14.70
CA THR A 209 16.54 8.09 -14.12
C THR A 209 15.40 8.88 -14.78
N ALA A 210 15.05 8.61 -16.05
CA ALA A 210 13.95 9.28 -16.71
C ALA A 210 12.60 8.82 -16.16
N LYS A 211 12.44 7.53 -15.83
CA LYS A 211 11.26 7.03 -15.12
C LYS A 211 11.18 7.56 -13.69
N TRP A 212 12.31 7.66 -12.99
CA TRP A 212 12.33 8.32 -11.68
C TRP A 212 11.89 9.79 -11.73
N VAL A 213 12.28 10.56 -12.77
CA VAL A 213 11.77 11.93 -12.98
C VAL A 213 10.26 11.94 -13.23
N LYS A 214 9.73 11.00 -14.04
CA LYS A 214 8.27 10.86 -14.22
C LYS A 214 7.55 10.57 -12.91
N LEU A 215 8.08 9.67 -12.07
CA LEU A 215 7.51 9.38 -10.74
C LEU A 215 7.54 10.61 -9.83
N VAL A 216 8.67 11.32 -9.76
CA VAL A 216 8.81 12.57 -8.97
C VAL A 216 7.73 13.59 -9.35
N ASN A 217 7.48 13.80 -10.64
CA ASN A 217 6.43 14.69 -11.12
C ASN A 217 5.02 14.12 -10.87
N THR A 218 4.85 12.80 -10.93
CA THR A 218 3.57 12.13 -10.65
C THR A 218 3.19 12.19 -9.17
N LEU A 219 4.16 12.16 -8.26
CA LEU A 219 3.93 12.40 -6.82
C LEU A 219 3.51 13.85 -6.54
N LYS A 220 4.03 14.82 -7.33
CA LYS A 220 3.55 16.21 -7.31
C LYS A 220 2.13 16.33 -7.89
N LEU A 221 1.79 15.57 -8.95
CA LEU A 221 0.40 15.45 -9.44
C LEU A 221 -0.55 14.89 -8.37
N LYS A 222 -0.15 13.82 -7.67
CA LYS A 222 -0.91 13.24 -6.54
C LYS A 222 -1.19 14.32 -5.49
N ALA A 223 -0.15 14.96 -4.97
CA ALA A 223 -0.29 16.00 -3.95
C ALA A 223 -1.19 17.17 -4.43
N ALA A 224 -1.07 17.56 -5.71
CA ALA A 224 -1.89 18.61 -6.32
C ALA A 224 -3.37 18.21 -6.44
N VAL A 225 -3.71 16.99 -6.85
CA VAL A 225 -5.13 16.55 -6.93
C VAL A 225 -5.75 16.34 -5.54
N THR A 226 -4.96 15.90 -4.55
CA THR A 226 -5.40 15.77 -3.15
C THR A 226 -5.67 17.13 -2.51
N THR A 227 -4.80 18.13 -2.72
CA THR A 227 -4.93 19.48 -2.15
C THR A 227 -5.79 20.45 -2.97
N GLY A 228 -6.13 20.09 -4.21
CA GLY A 228 -6.91 20.94 -5.12
C GLY A 228 -6.10 22.01 -5.86
N ASP A 229 -4.77 21.88 -5.93
CA ASP A 229 -3.91 22.76 -6.72
C ASP A 229 -3.93 22.41 -8.22
N SER A 230 -5.03 22.76 -8.88
CA SER A 230 -5.19 22.60 -10.33
C SER A 230 -4.16 23.38 -11.15
N ALA A 231 -3.48 24.39 -10.60
CA ALA A 231 -2.48 25.16 -11.32
C ALA A 231 -1.18 24.36 -11.48
N THR A 232 -0.68 23.81 -10.37
CA THR A 232 0.46 22.87 -10.38
C THR A 232 0.12 21.61 -11.17
N PHE A 233 -1.07 21.05 -10.98
CA PHE A 233 -1.52 19.86 -11.70
C PHE A 233 -1.46 20.06 -13.22
N ASN A 234 -2.11 21.11 -13.74
CA ASN A 234 -2.14 21.40 -15.17
C ASN A 234 -0.75 21.75 -15.73
N SER A 235 0.14 22.36 -14.92
CA SER A 235 1.50 22.66 -15.36
C SER A 235 2.35 21.41 -15.58
N ILE A 236 2.18 20.38 -14.76
CA ILE A 236 2.91 19.11 -14.91
C ILE A 236 2.35 18.30 -16.08
N VAL A 237 1.02 18.22 -16.21
CA VAL A 237 0.37 17.56 -17.36
C VAL A 237 0.81 18.21 -18.68
N ALA A 238 0.84 19.54 -18.77
CA ALA A 238 1.29 20.26 -19.96
C ALA A 238 2.79 20.09 -20.29
N ALA A 239 3.60 19.59 -19.35
CA ALA A 239 5.00 19.26 -19.57
C ALA A 239 5.23 17.83 -20.07
N ASP A 240 4.19 16.97 -20.08
CA ASP A 240 4.21 15.59 -20.57
C ASP A 240 5.35 14.73 -20.00
N ASN A 241 5.66 14.94 -18.72
CA ASN A 241 6.77 14.28 -18.03
C ASN A 241 6.29 13.67 -16.69
N TYR A 242 5.32 12.77 -16.79
CA TYR A 242 4.70 12.03 -15.68
C TYR A 242 4.39 10.60 -16.14
N ILE A 243 3.87 9.75 -15.26
CA ILE A 243 3.47 8.37 -15.58
C ILE A 243 2.18 8.42 -16.42
N SER A 244 2.31 8.25 -17.74
CA SER A 244 1.22 8.32 -18.73
C SER A 244 1.05 7.05 -19.57
N ASP A 245 1.97 6.10 -19.44
CA ASP A 245 1.94 4.78 -20.09
C ASP A 245 2.23 3.67 -19.07
N THR A 246 1.73 2.45 -19.32
CA THR A 246 1.96 1.31 -18.42
C THR A 246 3.43 0.86 -18.38
N ALA A 247 4.24 1.23 -19.36
CA ALA A 247 5.69 1.06 -19.32
C ALA A 247 6.37 1.95 -18.25
N ASP A 248 5.70 3.00 -17.77
CA ASP A 248 6.17 3.88 -16.70
C ASP A 248 5.53 3.56 -15.33
N ASP A 249 4.65 2.56 -15.24
CA ASP A 249 3.95 2.18 -14.00
C ASP A 249 4.94 2.01 -12.83
N PHE A 250 4.60 2.60 -11.69
CA PHE A 250 5.35 2.42 -10.45
C PHE A 250 4.68 1.33 -9.62
N GLU A 251 5.34 0.18 -9.54
CA GLU A 251 4.82 -1.02 -8.89
C GLU A 251 5.98 -1.91 -8.40
N TRP A 252 5.75 -2.68 -7.34
CA TRP A 252 6.72 -3.69 -6.90
C TRP A 252 6.48 -5.00 -7.66
N GLN A 253 7.55 -5.70 -8.08
CA GLN A 253 7.46 -6.99 -8.77
C GLN A 253 7.78 -8.15 -7.82
N PHE A 254 6.90 -9.14 -7.72
CA PHE A 254 7.12 -10.37 -6.95
C PHE A 254 7.68 -11.51 -7.82
N GLY A 255 8.30 -12.49 -7.18
CA GLY A 255 8.75 -13.74 -7.79
C GLY A 255 7.85 -14.93 -7.45
N SER A 256 8.28 -16.13 -7.85
CA SER A 256 7.56 -17.39 -7.59
C SER A 256 8.26 -18.31 -6.57
N ARG A 257 9.28 -17.81 -5.85
CA ARG A 257 10.10 -18.63 -4.94
C ARG A 257 9.52 -18.62 -3.54
N GLU A 258 8.96 -19.75 -3.13
CA GLU A 258 8.50 -19.99 -1.74
C GLU A 258 9.65 -20.15 -0.72
N ASN A 259 10.81 -20.65 -1.13
CA ASN A 259 11.86 -21.06 -0.19
C ASN A 259 12.96 -20.00 0.00
N ALA A 260 12.93 -19.34 1.16
CA ALA A 260 14.04 -18.67 1.86
C ALA A 260 14.98 -17.79 1.00
N PRO A 261 14.69 -16.48 0.85
CA PRO A 261 13.45 -15.81 1.24
C PRO A 261 12.27 -16.29 0.39
N ASP A 262 11.07 -16.29 0.98
CA ASP A 262 9.84 -16.29 0.17
C ASP A 262 9.78 -14.92 -0.54
N ASN A 263 9.60 -14.91 -1.85
CA ASN A 263 9.50 -13.68 -2.63
C ASN A 263 8.20 -13.59 -3.45
N ARG A 264 7.22 -14.43 -3.12
CA ARG A 264 5.86 -14.38 -3.67
C ARG A 264 5.09 -13.19 -3.11
N HIS A 265 4.07 -12.76 -3.84
CA HIS A 265 3.09 -11.80 -3.35
C HIS A 265 2.47 -12.30 -2.01
N PRO A 266 2.42 -11.51 -0.93
CA PRO A 266 1.90 -11.96 0.36
C PRO A 266 0.44 -12.44 0.32
N ASP A 267 -0.46 -11.74 -0.38
CA ASP A 267 -1.80 -12.28 -0.65
C ASP A 267 -1.78 -13.65 -1.36
N TYR A 268 -0.84 -13.95 -2.25
CA TYR A 268 -0.71 -15.30 -2.82
C TYR A 268 -0.30 -16.32 -1.74
N SER A 269 0.66 -15.99 -0.87
CA SER A 269 1.14 -16.92 0.16
C SER A 269 0.07 -17.28 1.20
N VAL A 270 -0.97 -16.44 1.37
CA VAL A 270 -2.15 -16.74 2.22
C VAL A 270 -3.37 -17.25 1.44
N GLN A 271 -3.49 -16.98 0.14
CA GLN A 271 -4.61 -17.47 -0.70
C GLN A 271 -4.35 -18.89 -1.27
N TYR A 272 -3.12 -19.22 -1.65
CA TYR A 272 -2.79 -20.46 -2.37
C TYR A 272 -2.09 -21.48 -1.49
N THR A 273 -2.73 -21.85 -0.36
CA THR A 273 -2.11 -22.70 0.67
C THR A 273 -2.51 -24.18 0.57
N PRO A 274 -1.80 -25.12 1.23
CA PRO A 274 -2.27 -26.51 1.42
C PRO A 274 -3.60 -26.64 2.15
N THR A 275 -4.10 -25.54 2.73
CA THR A 275 -5.34 -25.44 3.48
C THR A 275 -6.39 -24.57 2.77
N GLY A 276 -6.20 -24.24 1.48
CA GLY A 276 -7.09 -23.38 0.69
C GLY A 276 -6.87 -21.88 0.90
N ALA A 277 -7.80 -21.06 0.40
CA ALA A 277 -7.84 -19.61 0.56
C ALA A 277 -8.05 -19.21 2.03
N ARG A 278 -7.32 -18.21 2.54
CA ARG A 278 -7.39 -17.77 3.95
C ARG A 278 -8.09 -16.43 4.22
N GLN A 279 -8.09 -15.49 3.27
CA GLN A 279 -8.87 -14.24 3.39
C GLN A 279 -10.10 -14.32 2.48
N TYR A 280 -11.17 -13.59 2.83
CA TYR A 280 -12.33 -13.41 1.94
C TYR A 280 -12.06 -12.28 0.94
N ARG A 281 -12.90 -12.15 -0.08
CA ARG A 281 -12.93 -10.98 -0.98
C ARG A 281 -14.15 -10.11 -0.66
N SER A 282 -14.09 -8.83 -1.01
CA SER A 282 -15.22 -7.90 -0.81
C SER A 282 -16.46 -8.36 -1.59
N LEU A 283 -17.57 -8.54 -0.87
CA LEU A 283 -18.87 -8.82 -1.48
C LEU A 283 -19.35 -7.66 -2.37
N TRP A 284 -19.10 -6.41 -1.94
CA TRP A 284 -19.51 -5.21 -2.69
C TRP A 284 -18.78 -5.09 -4.03
N LEU A 285 -17.45 -5.27 -4.04
CA LEU A 285 -16.69 -5.15 -5.29
C LEU A 285 -17.05 -6.29 -6.26
N MET A 286 -17.27 -7.50 -5.75
CA MET A 286 -17.74 -8.60 -6.59
C MET A 286 -19.14 -8.35 -7.14
N ASP A 287 -20.07 -7.79 -6.37
CA ASP A 287 -21.43 -7.46 -6.81
C ASP A 287 -21.40 -6.37 -7.90
N GLU A 288 -20.71 -5.26 -7.63
CA GLU A 288 -20.52 -4.14 -8.56
C GLU A 288 -19.97 -4.62 -9.92
N MET A 289 -18.96 -5.49 -9.90
CA MET A 289 -18.41 -6.07 -11.12
C MET A 289 -19.27 -7.18 -11.73
N LEU A 290 -20.12 -7.84 -10.94
CA LEU A 290 -21.06 -8.88 -11.39
C LEU A 290 -22.21 -8.27 -12.18
N GLN A 291 -22.94 -7.33 -11.57
CA GLN A 291 -24.09 -6.65 -12.17
C GLN A 291 -23.70 -5.92 -13.46
N ASN A 292 -22.53 -5.25 -13.48
CA ASN A 292 -22.06 -4.49 -14.63
C ASN A 292 -21.35 -5.34 -15.71
N SER A 293 -21.26 -6.67 -15.54
CA SER A 293 -20.57 -7.57 -16.49
C SER A 293 -19.11 -7.19 -16.78
N ASP A 294 -18.38 -6.75 -15.74
CA ASP A 294 -17.04 -6.20 -15.89
C ASP A 294 -16.01 -7.24 -16.40
N PRO A 295 -15.28 -6.98 -17.50
CA PRO A 295 -14.32 -7.92 -18.05
C PRO A 295 -13.13 -8.23 -17.12
N ARG A 296 -12.88 -7.41 -16.09
CA ARG A 296 -11.79 -7.65 -15.12
C ARG A 296 -12.12 -8.76 -14.12
N ARG A 297 -13.39 -9.19 -13.96
CA ARG A 297 -13.81 -10.20 -12.95
C ARG A 297 -12.96 -11.47 -12.97
N GLN A 298 -12.76 -12.06 -14.14
CA GLN A 298 -12.04 -13.34 -14.28
C GLN A 298 -10.54 -13.24 -13.95
N TYR A 299 -10.01 -12.02 -13.92
CA TYR A 299 -8.62 -11.74 -13.56
C TYR A 299 -8.48 -11.42 -12.07
N TYR A 300 -9.45 -10.73 -11.47
CA TYR A 300 -9.42 -10.27 -10.08
C TYR A 300 -9.82 -11.37 -9.07
N PHE A 301 -10.71 -12.28 -9.49
CA PHE A 301 -11.35 -13.26 -8.64
C PHE A 301 -11.27 -14.65 -9.27
N TYR A 302 -11.02 -15.67 -8.43
CA TYR A 302 -11.04 -17.07 -8.83
C TYR A 302 -12.10 -17.85 -8.04
N ARG A 303 -13.07 -18.42 -8.75
CA ARG A 303 -14.18 -19.18 -8.15
C ARG A 303 -13.82 -20.65 -7.98
N GLN A 304 -13.90 -21.14 -6.75
CA GLN A 304 -13.69 -22.57 -6.45
C GLN A 304 -14.94 -23.43 -6.71
N ASN A 305 -16.13 -22.82 -6.86
CA ASN A 305 -17.41 -23.49 -7.10
C ASN A 305 -18.27 -22.74 -8.15
N ALA A 306 -19.22 -23.43 -8.77
CA ALA A 306 -20.14 -22.88 -9.77
C ALA A 306 -21.36 -22.14 -9.19
N THR A 307 -21.68 -22.43 -7.93
CA THR A 307 -22.71 -21.82 -7.07
C THR A 307 -22.05 -21.59 -5.71
N THR A 308 -22.58 -20.69 -4.89
CA THR A 308 -22.08 -20.46 -3.53
C THR A 308 -22.62 -21.56 -2.60
N PRO A 309 -21.73 -22.41 -2.04
CA PRO A 309 -22.19 -23.53 -1.22
C PRO A 309 -22.94 -23.08 0.04
N GLY A 310 -24.00 -23.81 0.39
CA GLY A 310 -24.87 -23.44 1.51
C GLY A 310 -25.73 -22.19 1.24
N ALA A 311 -26.02 -21.89 -0.02
CA ALA A 311 -26.85 -20.74 -0.44
C ALA A 311 -27.68 -21.01 -1.71
N ASP A 312 -27.11 -20.81 -2.91
CA ASP A 312 -27.76 -21.02 -4.23
C ASP A 312 -27.42 -22.37 -4.88
N ASP A 313 -26.73 -23.25 -4.14
CA ASP A 313 -26.48 -24.64 -4.55
C ASP A 313 -27.74 -25.53 -4.44
N SER A 314 -27.58 -26.84 -4.67
CA SER A 314 -28.69 -27.80 -4.61
C SER A 314 -29.16 -28.15 -3.19
N ASP A 315 -28.35 -27.85 -2.18
CA ASP A 315 -28.64 -28.15 -0.78
C ASP A 315 -29.35 -26.96 -0.09
N GLY A 316 -29.08 -25.74 -0.57
CA GLY A 316 -29.72 -24.49 -0.17
C GLY A 316 -29.09 -23.86 1.08
N PRO A 317 -29.76 -22.87 1.70
CA PRO A 317 -29.28 -22.20 2.92
C PRO A 317 -28.92 -23.18 4.06
N ASP A 318 -27.65 -23.18 4.50
CA ASP A 318 -27.13 -24.06 5.56
C ASP A 318 -26.32 -23.29 6.62
N GLU A 319 -26.68 -23.47 7.89
CA GLU A 319 -25.99 -22.90 9.06
C GLU A 319 -24.54 -23.38 9.18
N GLN A 320 -24.22 -24.59 8.71
CA GLN A 320 -22.89 -25.19 8.85
C GLN A 320 -21.90 -24.70 7.79
N VAL A 321 -22.40 -24.19 6.66
CA VAL A 321 -21.60 -23.75 5.51
C VAL A 321 -21.61 -22.23 5.38
N LEU A 322 -22.77 -21.59 5.56
CA LEU A 322 -22.90 -20.14 5.48
C LEU A 322 -24.07 -19.63 6.35
N VAL A 323 -23.79 -19.38 7.64
CA VAL A 323 -24.78 -18.97 8.67
C VAL A 323 -25.76 -17.88 8.20
N CYS A 324 -25.25 -16.83 7.56
CA CYS A 324 -26.06 -15.69 7.16
C CYS A 324 -27.04 -15.96 6.00
N SER A 325 -26.92 -17.10 5.30
CA SER A 325 -27.84 -17.51 4.22
C SER A 325 -29.28 -17.74 4.71
N LEU A 326 -29.42 -18.07 6.00
CA LEU A 326 -30.70 -18.37 6.66
C LEU A 326 -31.49 -17.12 7.10
N ILE A 327 -30.94 -15.92 6.90
CA ILE A 327 -31.53 -14.66 7.39
C ILE A 327 -32.48 -14.09 6.32
N ASP A 328 -33.75 -14.50 6.39
CA ASP A 328 -34.86 -14.00 5.59
C ASP A 328 -35.96 -13.38 6.50
N PRO A 329 -36.36 -12.11 6.32
CA PRO A 329 -35.85 -11.15 5.34
C PRO A 329 -34.47 -10.59 5.71
N THR A 330 -33.71 -10.20 4.68
CA THR A 330 -32.47 -9.45 4.76
C THR A 330 -32.58 -8.26 5.74
N PRO A 331 -31.55 -7.97 6.56
CA PRO A 331 -31.58 -6.85 7.50
C PRO A 331 -31.92 -5.52 6.82
N LEU A 332 -32.78 -4.72 7.45
CA LEU A 332 -33.37 -3.52 6.82
C LEU A 332 -32.35 -2.49 6.32
N HIS A 333 -31.16 -2.39 6.94
CA HIS A 333 -30.11 -1.47 6.48
C HIS A 333 -29.43 -1.93 5.18
N TYR A 334 -29.42 -3.24 4.87
CA TYR A 334 -28.97 -3.82 3.60
C TYR A 334 -30.03 -3.74 2.47
N ALA A 335 -31.14 -3.03 2.64
CA ALA A 335 -32.18 -2.93 1.62
C ALA A 335 -31.64 -2.33 0.31
N GLY A 336 -31.55 -3.16 -0.74
CA GLY A 336 -31.01 -2.79 -2.05
C GLY A 336 -29.53 -3.11 -2.27
N PHE A 337 -28.87 -3.81 -1.33
CA PHE A 337 -27.48 -4.25 -1.43
C PHE A 337 -27.38 -5.77 -1.34
N ALA A 338 -26.35 -6.36 -1.95
CA ALA A 338 -25.98 -7.74 -1.70
C ALA A 338 -25.71 -7.99 -0.20
N TYR A 339 -26.18 -9.13 0.28
CA TYR A 339 -26.05 -9.56 1.67
C TYR A 339 -25.63 -11.03 1.72
N CYS A 340 -24.67 -11.34 2.59
CA CYS A 340 -24.13 -12.67 2.82
C CYS A 340 -23.34 -13.31 1.65
N TYR A 341 -23.94 -13.44 0.46
CA TYR A 341 -23.35 -14.09 -0.72
C TYR A 341 -23.78 -13.42 -2.04
N LEU A 342 -23.18 -13.89 -3.13
CA LEU A 342 -23.64 -13.67 -4.50
C LEU A 342 -23.83 -15.02 -5.20
N GLU A 343 -24.68 -15.04 -6.22
CA GLU A 343 -24.87 -16.19 -7.10
C GLU A 343 -23.61 -16.50 -7.93
N GLU A 344 -23.66 -17.58 -8.72
CA GLU A 344 -22.58 -18.02 -9.61
C GLU A 344 -21.24 -18.36 -8.91
N GLY A 345 -21.24 -18.62 -7.59
CA GLY A 345 -20.05 -19.01 -6.82
C GLY A 345 -19.14 -17.84 -6.40
N TYR A 346 -19.63 -16.60 -6.44
CA TYR A 346 -18.95 -15.43 -5.89
C TYR A 346 -19.16 -15.31 -4.36
N TRP A 347 -18.42 -16.12 -3.60
CA TRP A 347 -18.48 -16.16 -2.14
C TRP A 347 -17.36 -15.32 -1.50
N GLY A 348 -17.77 -14.17 -0.96
CA GLY A 348 -16.91 -13.24 -0.21
C GLY A 348 -17.47 -12.90 1.18
N ARG A 349 -17.18 -11.70 1.67
CA ARG A 349 -17.80 -11.15 2.89
C ARG A 349 -18.28 -9.72 2.71
N ALA A 350 -19.43 -9.43 3.32
CA ALA A 350 -19.90 -8.07 3.52
C ALA A 350 -18.96 -7.30 4.48
N HIS A 351 -18.84 -6.00 4.26
CA HIS A 351 -17.94 -5.16 5.06
C HIS A 351 -18.36 -5.12 6.54
N GLY A 352 -17.41 -5.40 7.42
CA GLY A 352 -17.61 -5.45 8.87
C GLY A 352 -18.13 -6.78 9.43
N ASN A 353 -18.35 -7.80 8.58
CA ASN A 353 -18.75 -9.12 9.05
C ASN A 353 -17.57 -9.82 9.75
N ASP A 354 -17.70 -9.99 11.07
CA ASP A 354 -16.74 -10.62 11.97
C ASP A 354 -17.11 -12.07 12.37
N GLU A 355 -18.08 -12.69 11.68
CA GLU A 355 -18.63 -13.99 12.08
C GLU A 355 -17.59 -15.10 11.97
N GLY A 356 -17.63 -16.08 12.88
CA GLY A 356 -16.69 -17.20 12.87
C GLY A 356 -16.73 -17.96 11.54
N GLY A 357 -15.56 -18.14 10.91
CA GLY A 357 -15.45 -18.86 9.64
C GLY A 357 -15.74 -20.36 9.79
N PRO A 358 -16.63 -20.96 8.98
CA PRO A 358 -16.69 -22.41 8.79
C PRO A 358 -15.43 -22.90 8.06
N PRO A 359 -15.23 -24.23 7.87
CA PRO A 359 -14.09 -24.77 7.11
C PRO A 359 -14.24 -24.55 5.58
N ASP A 360 -14.37 -23.28 5.16
CA ASP A 360 -14.76 -22.82 3.83
C ASP A 360 -13.59 -22.49 2.87
N ASN A 361 -12.34 -22.63 3.33
CA ASN A 361 -11.15 -22.22 2.59
C ASN A 361 -11.05 -22.77 1.15
N PHE A 362 -11.56 -23.98 0.91
CA PHE A 362 -11.59 -24.62 -0.41
C PHE A 362 -12.86 -24.33 -1.22
N LEU A 363 -13.74 -23.48 -0.69
CA LEU A 363 -15.07 -23.20 -1.26
C LEU A 363 -15.26 -21.73 -1.65
N ARG A 364 -14.75 -20.80 -0.84
CA ARG A 364 -14.86 -19.35 -1.07
C ARG A 364 -14.15 -18.87 -2.33
N THR A 365 -14.49 -17.66 -2.80
CA THR A 365 -13.73 -17.02 -3.89
C THR A 365 -12.34 -16.60 -3.40
N ALA A 366 -11.31 -16.97 -4.16
CA ALA A 366 -9.93 -16.57 -3.92
C ALA A 366 -9.57 -15.34 -4.77
N THR A 367 -8.47 -14.66 -4.45
CA THR A 367 -7.87 -13.67 -5.35
C THR A 367 -7.38 -14.36 -6.62
N GLY A 368 -7.68 -13.75 -7.78
CA GLY A 368 -7.34 -14.27 -9.10
C GLY A 368 -5.89 -14.03 -9.53
N VAL A 369 -5.66 -14.08 -10.83
CA VAL A 369 -4.32 -13.92 -11.44
C VAL A 369 -3.78 -12.49 -11.29
N TYR A 370 -4.64 -11.47 -11.27
CA TYR A 370 -4.28 -10.08 -11.00
C TYR A 370 -4.73 -9.65 -9.59
N PRO A 371 -3.93 -8.88 -8.84
CA PRO A 371 -2.54 -8.51 -9.14
C PRO A 371 -1.53 -9.60 -8.74
N ILE A 372 -1.97 -10.65 -8.02
CA ILE A 372 -1.08 -11.45 -7.17
C ILE A 372 -0.37 -12.63 -7.85
N GLY A 373 -0.63 -12.91 -9.12
CA GLY A 373 -0.15 -14.14 -9.77
C GLY A 373 -0.87 -15.40 -9.29
N GLY A 374 -2.17 -15.33 -8.99
CA GLY A 374 -3.04 -16.47 -8.68
C GLY A 374 -3.55 -17.20 -9.93
N ASN A 375 -4.67 -17.91 -9.79
CA ASN A 375 -5.38 -18.57 -10.88
C ASN A 375 -6.23 -17.59 -11.70
N PHE A 376 -6.36 -17.83 -13.00
CA PHE A 376 -7.39 -17.18 -13.81
C PHE A 376 -8.73 -17.94 -13.71
N ASP A 377 -9.86 -17.23 -13.67
CA ASP A 377 -11.20 -17.86 -13.64
C ASP A 377 -11.69 -18.24 -15.03
N ASP A 378 -11.23 -19.40 -15.48
CA ASP A 378 -11.74 -20.13 -16.64
C ASP A 378 -13.00 -20.96 -16.32
N SER A 379 -13.64 -20.74 -15.16
CA SER A 379 -14.80 -21.52 -14.68
C SER A 379 -14.52 -23.02 -14.53
N ARG A 380 -13.27 -23.42 -14.26
CA ARG A 380 -12.92 -24.83 -13.94
C ARG A 380 -13.39 -25.31 -12.57
N PHE A 381 -13.75 -24.39 -11.66
CA PHE A 381 -14.32 -24.66 -10.34
C PHE A 381 -13.54 -25.75 -9.56
N SER A 382 -12.22 -25.57 -9.47
CA SER A 382 -11.34 -26.47 -8.72
C SER A 382 -10.69 -25.74 -7.55
N PRO A 383 -10.48 -26.40 -6.38
CA PRO A 383 -9.90 -25.73 -5.23
C PRO A 383 -8.48 -25.20 -5.45
N VAL A 384 -8.17 -24.09 -4.79
CA VAL A 384 -6.83 -23.48 -4.82
C VAL A 384 -5.80 -24.30 -4.06
N GLY A 385 -4.54 -24.18 -4.44
CA GLY A 385 -3.42 -24.83 -3.75
C GLY A 385 -2.05 -24.35 -4.23
N LEU A 386 -1.00 -24.78 -3.53
CA LEU A 386 0.38 -24.40 -3.81
C LEU A 386 0.79 -24.67 -5.26
N GLY A 387 1.50 -23.71 -5.87
CA GLY A 387 2.11 -23.85 -7.19
C GLY A 387 1.12 -23.75 -8.36
N GLN A 388 -0.15 -23.46 -8.09
CA GLN A 388 -1.12 -23.10 -9.13
C GLN A 388 -0.96 -21.63 -9.56
N GLY A 389 -1.53 -21.28 -10.72
CA GLY A 389 -1.53 -19.90 -11.22
C GLY A 389 -0.16 -19.40 -11.65
N GLY A 390 0.03 -18.08 -11.55
CA GLY A 390 1.33 -17.41 -11.67
C GLY A 390 2.30 -17.65 -10.50
N GLN A 391 1.98 -18.55 -9.58
CA GLN A 391 2.83 -18.95 -8.44
C GLN A 391 3.25 -17.80 -7.49
N GLY A 392 2.47 -16.72 -7.46
CA GLY A 392 2.77 -15.54 -6.63
C GLY A 392 3.66 -14.49 -7.29
N ALA A 393 4.06 -14.68 -8.56
CA ALA A 393 4.85 -13.71 -9.34
C ALA A 393 4.00 -12.54 -9.86
N GLY A 394 3.24 -11.92 -8.96
CA GLY A 394 2.38 -10.77 -9.20
C GLY A 394 3.08 -9.43 -8.94
N ILE A 395 2.28 -8.39 -8.70
CA ILE A 395 2.74 -7.03 -8.39
C ILE A 395 2.09 -6.47 -7.14
N GLU A 396 2.75 -5.50 -6.48
CA GLU A 396 2.08 -4.51 -5.63
C GLU A 396 1.87 -3.23 -6.45
N PRO A 397 0.63 -2.90 -6.85
CA PRO A 397 0.34 -1.64 -7.54
C PRO A 397 0.53 -0.45 -6.58
N ILE A 398 1.36 0.53 -6.98
CA ILE A 398 1.64 1.72 -6.15
C ILE A 398 1.12 2.99 -6.84
N ILE A 399 1.64 3.33 -8.02
CA ILE A 399 1.10 4.39 -8.88
C ILE A 399 1.13 3.90 -10.33
N LEU A 400 -0.03 3.45 -10.81
CA LEU A 400 -0.21 3.05 -12.20
C LEU A 400 -0.68 4.24 -13.06
N ALA A 401 -0.36 4.23 -14.36
CA ALA A 401 -0.82 5.23 -15.33
C ALA A 401 -2.35 5.37 -15.34
N GLN A 402 -3.09 4.28 -15.12
CA GLN A 402 -4.56 4.32 -15.03
C GLN A 402 -5.03 5.19 -13.85
N TYR A 403 -4.29 5.23 -12.73
CA TYR A 403 -4.64 6.10 -11.60
C TYR A 403 -4.44 7.56 -11.98
N VAL A 404 -3.39 7.87 -12.74
CA VAL A 404 -3.12 9.22 -13.22
C VAL A 404 -4.18 9.68 -14.22
N ASP A 405 -4.67 8.81 -15.09
CA ASP A 405 -5.84 9.10 -15.94
C ASP A 405 -7.05 9.48 -15.06
N PHE A 406 -7.40 8.68 -14.05
CA PHE A 406 -8.44 9.06 -13.10
C PHE A 406 -8.13 10.36 -12.34
N TRP A 407 -6.89 10.69 -12.00
CA TRP A 407 -6.54 11.98 -11.37
C TRP A 407 -6.76 13.17 -12.31
N GLN A 408 -6.46 13.01 -13.61
CA GLN A 408 -6.79 14.02 -14.63
C GLN A 408 -8.31 14.22 -14.72
N GLY A 409 -9.09 13.14 -14.70
CA GLY A 409 -10.54 13.18 -14.63
C GLY A 409 -11.06 13.89 -13.36
N GLN A 410 -10.46 13.63 -12.20
CA GLN A 410 -10.80 14.29 -10.93
C GLN A 410 -10.53 15.80 -10.97
N ASN A 411 -9.38 16.21 -11.52
CA ASN A 411 -9.03 17.62 -11.69
C ASN A 411 -9.94 18.32 -12.70
N ALA A 412 -10.33 17.63 -13.79
CA ALA A 412 -11.33 18.12 -14.74
C ALA A 412 -12.70 18.34 -14.05
N ILE A 413 -13.20 17.36 -13.30
CA ILE A 413 -14.45 17.48 -12.52
C ILE A 413 -14.38 18.66 -11.55
N ALA A 414 -13.30 18.76 -10.77
CA ALA A 414 -13.12 19.83 -9.76
C ALA A 414 -13.08 21.24 -10.38
N THR A 415 -12.64 21.38 -11.63
CA THR A 415 -12.55 22.65 -12.36
C THR A 415 -13.73 22.91 -13.31
N GLY A 416 -14.70 21.98 -13.40
CA GLY A 416 -15.84 22.08 -14.32
C GLY A 416 -15.51 21.79 -15.79
N GLY A 417 -14.39 21.12 -16.05
CA GLY A 417 -13.99 20.58 -17.35
C GLY A 417 -14.64 19.23 -17.67
N ASP A 418 -14.23 18.63 -18.80
CA ASP A 418 -14.72 17.32 -19.24
C ASP A 418 -13.81 16.19 -18.76
N ALA A 419 -14.37 15.26 -17.99
CA ALA A 419 -13.69 14.07 -17.49
C ALA A 419 -13.87 12.83 -18.39
N THR A 420 -14.72 12.92 -19.42
CA THR A 420 -15.07 11.82 -20.33
C THR A 420 -13.86 11.11 -20.96
N PRO A 421 -12.84 11.79 -21.53
CA PRO A 421 -11.68 11.08 -22.10
C PRO A 421 -10.91 10.32 -21.02
N PHE A 422 -10.59 10.98 -19.91
CA PHE A 422 -9.82 10.42 -18.81
C PHE A 422 -10.49 9.22 -18.12
N LEU A 423 -11.82 9.23 -18.02
CA LEU A 423 -12.59 8.07 -17.56
C LEU A 423 -12.44 6.88 -18.51
N ARG A 424 -12.56 7.11 -19.82
CA ARG A 424 -12.36 6.05 -20.82
C ARG A 424 -10.94 5.49 -20.76
N ASP A 425 -9.92 6.36 -20.80
CA ASP A 425 -8.52 5.97 -20.81
C ASP A 425 -8.16 5.15 -19.56
N GLY A 426 -8.61 5.57 -18.38
CA GLY A 426 -8.41 4.84 -17.12
C GLY A 426 -9.09 3.47 -17.08
N ILE A 427 -10.30 3.33 -17.63
CA ILE A 427 -11.00 2.03 -17.75
C ILE A 427 -10.27 1.12 -18.75
N GLU A 428 -10.03 1.59 -19.97
CA GLU A 428 -9.41 0.80 -21.05
C GLU A 428 -8.02 0.31 -20.63
N ARG A 429 -7.21 1.18 -19.98
CA ARG A 429 -5.90 0.81 -19.46
C ARG A 429 -5.97 -0.17 -18.30
N SER A 430 -6.92 0.00 -17.37
CA SER A 430 -7.15 -0.94 -16.26
C SER A 430 -7.53 -2.34 -16.74
N ILE A 431 -8.38 -2.43 -17.77
CA ILE A 431 -8.73 -3.70 -18.41
C ILE A 431 -7.49 -4.32 -19.06
N ALA A 432 -6.73 -3.54 -19.85
CA ALA A 432 -5.52 -4.03 -20.52
C ALA A 432 -4.45 -4.53 -19.53
N LYS A 433 -4.23 -3.83 -18.41
CA LYS A 433 -3.31 -4.23 -17.34
C LYS A 433 -3.73 -5.57 -16.74
N ALA A 434 -5.01 -5.73 -16.37
CA ALA A 434 -5.53 -6.98 -15.82
C ALA A 434 -5.44 -8.16 -16.82
N GLN A 435 -5.78 -7.91 -18.09
CA GLN A 435 -5.69 -8.90 -19.17
C GLN A 435 -4.26 -9.40 -19.40
N GLY A 436 -3.26 -8.54 -19.23
CA GLY A 436 -1.84 -8.89 -19.34
C GLY A 436 -1.39 -9.99 -18.36
N PHE A 437 -2.08 -10.16 -17.24
CA PHE A 437 -1.75 -11.17 -16.23
C PHE A 437 -2.32 -12.56 -16.57
N GLY A 438 -3.32 -12.67 -17.45
CA GLY A 438 -3.97 -13.95 -17.77
C GLY A 438 -3.01 -15.07 -18.19
N ALA A 439 -1.94 -14.72 -18.92
CA ALA A 439 -0.92 -15.65 -19.38
C ALA A 439 0.04 -16.17 -18.27
N MET A 440 -0.05 -15.65 -17.04
CA MET A 440 0.74 -16.14 -15.90
C MET A 440 0.23 -17.49 -15.39
N ASP A 441 -1.09 -17.76 -15.43
CA ASP A 441 -1.64 -19.09 -15.15
C ASP A 441 -1.47 -20.00 -16.37
N GLY A 442 -0.37 -20.76 -16.39
CA GLY A 442 -0.07 -21.71 -17.48
C GLY A 442 -1.07 -22.86 -17.63
N ASN A 443 -2.08 -22.99 -16.76
CA ASN A 443 -3.16 -23.97 -16.86
C ASN A 443 -4.51 -23.36 -17.29
N ALA A 444 -4.59 -22.04 -17.47
CA ALA A 444 -5.84 -21.35 -17.77
C ALA A 444 -6.35 -21.61 -19.20
N ASP A 445 -7.65 -21.87 -19.35
CA ASP A 445 -8.32 -21.78 -20.65
C ASP A 445 -8.66 -20.32 -20.99
N LEU A 446 -7.68 -19.58 -21.52
CA LEU A 446 -7.88 -18.20 -21.98
C LEU A 446 -8.87 -18.06 -23.16
N SER A 447 -9.47 -19.14 -23.68
CA SER A 447 -10.58 -19.02 -24.63
C SER A 447 -11.91 -18.60 -23.97
N THR A 448 -12.02 -18.69 -22.63
CA THR A 448 -13.15 -18.17 -21.86
C THR A 448 -13.02 -16.68 -21.50
N ALA A 449 -11.86 -16.07 -21.79
CA ALA A 449 -11.58 -14.68 -21.50
C ALA A 449 -12.52 -13.73 -22.26
N PRO A 450 -12.78 -12.50 -21.75
CA PRO A 450 -13.67 -11.57 -22.43
C PRO A 450 -13.07 -11.15 -23.77
N SER A 451 -13.81 -11.42 -24.85
CA SER A 451 -13.40 -11.02 -26.20
C SER A 451 -13.27 -9.49 -26.31
N GLU A 452 -12.44 -9.02 -27.24
CA GLU A 452 -12.29 -7.59 -27.57
C GLU A 452 -13.65 -6.89 -27.77
N ALA A 453 -14.59 -7.54 -28.46
CA ALA A 453 -15.94 -7.01 -28.67
C ALA A 453 -16.78 -6.90 -27.36
N ALA A 454 -16.56 -7.78 -26.39
CA ALA A 454 -17.20 -7.70 -25.08
C ALA A 454 -16.58 -6.57 -24.22
N VAL A 455 -15.26 -6.38 -24.31
CA VAL A 455 -14.55 -5.25 -23.70
C VAL A 455 -15.06 -3.93 -24.27
N THR A 456 -15.11 -3.77 -25.61
CA THR A 456 -15.64 -2.56 -26.25
C THR A 456 -17.09 -2.30 -25.83
N LEU A 457 -17.94 -3.33 -25.79
CA LEU A 457 -19.34 -3.19 -25.38
C LEU A 457 -19.47 -2.71 -23.92
N PHE A 458 -18.65 -3.24 -23.01
CA PHE A 458 -18.60 -2.80 -21.62
C PHE A 458 -18.19 -1.33 -21.51
N VAL A 459 -17.06 -0.95 -22.12
CA VAL A 459 -16.55 0.42 -22.05
C VAL A 459 -17.55 1.41 -22.65
N ASP A 460 -18.08 1.13 -23.85
CA ASP A 460 -19.05 2.01 -24.50
C ASP A 460 -20.37 2.10 -23.72
N GLY A 461 -20.78 1.05 -23.01
CA GLY A 461 -21.90 1.06 -22.07
C GLY A 461 -21.66 2.04 -20.91
N VAL A 462 -20.56 1.85 -20.17
CA VAL A 462 -20.16 2.73 -19.06
C VAL A 462 -20.05 4.19 -19.50
N MET A 463 -19.48 4.45 -20.69
CA MET A 463 -19.36 5.80 -21.22
C MET A 463 -20.71 6.40 -21.65
N ALA A 464 -21.66 5.59 -22.12
CA ALA A 464 -23.02 6.03 -22.42
C ALA A 464 -23.79 6.39 -21.14
N ASP A 465 -23.69 5.57 -20.09
CA ASP A 465 -24.33 5.83 -18.80
C ASP A 465 -23.71 7.05 -18.11
N TYR A 466 -22.38 7.19 -18.14
CA TYR A 466 -21.69 8.39 -17.66
C TYR A 466 -22.13 9.65 -18.42
N ALA A 467 -22.33 9.58 -19.74
CA ALA A 467 -22.81 10.70 -20.54
C ALA A 467 -24.27 11.08 -20.23
N ALA A 468 -25.13 10.10 -19.93
CA ALA A 468 -26.53 10.31 -19.58
C ALA A 468 -26.73 10.77 -18.12
N ALA A 469 -25.85 10.38 -17.20
CA ALA A 469 -25.93 10.69 -15.78
C ALA A 469 -25.65 12.17 -15.45
N THR A 470 -26.20 12.63 -14.33
CA THR A 470 -25.95 13.97 -13.76
C THR A 470 -25.83 13.91 -12.24
N GLY A 471 -25.18 14.92 -11.64
CA GLY A 471 -25.02 15.02 -10.18
C GLY A 471 -24.36 13.78 -9.57
N ASP A 472 -24.88 13.34 -8.43
CA ASP A 472 -24.40 12.19 -7.67
C ASP A 472 -24.27 10.92 -8.52
N ALA A 473 -25.23 10.64 -9.41
CA ALA A 473 -25.19 9.45 -10.28
C ALA A 473 -23.99 9.46 -11.23
N LYS A 474 -23.58 10.65 -11.72
CA LYS A 474 -22.40 10.79 -12.59
C LYS A 474 -21.11 10.62 -11.78
N MET A 475 -21.09 11.10 -10.54
CA MET A 475 -19.94 10.91 -9.63
C MET A 475 -19.80 9.46 -9.16
N ASN A 476 -20.92 8.75 -8.95
CA ASN A 476 -20.91 7.32 -8.63
C ASN A 476 -20.18 6.53 -9.74
N ILE A 477 -20.65 6.60 -10.99
CA ILE A 477 -20.08 5.87 -12.13
C ILE A 477 -18.56 6.12 -12.27
N PHE A 478 -18.12 7.38 -12.14
CA PHE A 478 -16.69 7.71 -12.19
C PHE A 478 -15.90 7.06 -11.05
N SER A 479 -16.47 7.08 -9.84
CA SER A 479 -15.79 6.60 -8.63
C SER A 479 -15.78 5.08 -8.55
N GLU A 480 -16.88 4.42 -8.91
CA GLU A 480 -17.00 2.96 -9.04
C GLU A 480 -15.93 2.43 -9.99
N GLN A 481 -15.79 3.02 -11.18
CA GLN A 481 -14.77 2.64 -12.15
C GLN A 481 -13.34 2.92 -11.68
N TYR A 482 -13.11 4.02 -10.94
CA TYR A 482 -11.83 4.28 -10.29
C TYR A 482 -11.50 3.23 -9.23
N TRP A 483 -12.50 2.78 -8.46
CA TRP A 483 -12.33 1.79 -7.38
C TRP A 483 -12.07 0.39 -7.92
N VAL A 484 -12.77 -0.02 -8.99
CA VAL A 484 -12.41 -1.25 -9.72
C VAL A 484 -10.99 -1.14 -10.27
N ALA A 485 -10.60 0.02 -10.83
CA ALA A 485 -9.23 0.20 -11.31
C ALA A 485 -8.15 0.16 -10.20
N MET A 486 -8.49 0.51 -8.96
CA MET A 486 -7.59 0.47 -7.79
C MET A 486 -7.51 -0.89 -7.09
N TYR A 487 -8.05 -1.98 -7.65
CA TYR A 487 -7.88 -3.31 -7.07
C TYR A 487 -6.39 -3.67 -6.93
N GLY A 488 -5.96 -3.97 -5.70
CA GLY A 488 -4.56 -4.16 -5.31
C GLY A 488 -3.80 -2.89 -4.91
N GLY A 489 -4.22 -1.69 -5.36
CA GLY A 489 -3.52 -0.42 -5.17
C GLY A 489 -4.40 0.69 -4.61
N ALA A 490 -5.03 0.43 -3.45
CA ALA A 490 -6.15 1.24 -2.94
C ALA A 490 -5.77 2.35 -1.93
N ALA A 491 -4.49 2.66 -1.72
CA ALA A 491 -4.07 3.72 -0.78
C ALA A 491 -4.77 5.07 -1.04
N GLU A 492 -4.92 5.45 -2.31
CA GLU A 492 -5.61 6.69 -2.71
C GLU A 492 -7.14 6.59 -2.72
N ALA A 493 -7.73 5.39 -2.62
CA ALA A 493 -9.18 5.23 -2.55
C ALA A 493 -9.73 5.88 -1.27
N TYR A 494 -9.03 5.69 -0.15
CA TYR A 494 -9.38 6.30 1.14
C TYR A 494 -9.27 7.84 1.10
N ASN A 495 -8.21 8.35 0.47
CA ASN A 495 -8.03 9.79 0.26
C ASN A 495 -9.16 10.37 -0.59
N PHE A 496 -9.45 9.72 -1.71
CA PHE A 496 -10.55 10.08 -2.61
C PHE A 496 -11.91 10.09 -1.89
N TYR A 497 -12.20 9.06 -1.08
CA TYR A 497 -13.47 8.95 -0.37
C TYR A 497 -13.63 10.04 0.71
N ARG A 498 -12.57 10.35 1.46
CA ARG A 498 -12.59 11.48 2.42
C ARG A 498 -12.67 12.84 1.75
N ARG A 499 -12.11 13.00 0.55
CA ARG A 499 -12.15 14.26 -0.21
C ARG A 499 -13.49 14.50 -0.89
N THR A 500 -14.17 13.44 -1.36
CA THR A 500 -15.37 13.56 -2.22
C THR A 500 -16.66 13.05 -1.59
N GLY A 501 -16.59 12.03 -0.72
CA GLY A 501 -17.74 11.27 -0.24
C GLY A 501 -18.36 10.33 -1.27
N PHE A 502 -17.63 9.98 -2.34
CA PHE A 502 -18.09 9.13 -3.44
C PHE A 502 -17.25 7.85 -3.63
N PRO A 503 -17.85 6.76 -4.15
CA PRO A 503 -19.24 6.65 -4.58
C PRO A 503 -20.20 6.52 -3.38
N LYS A 504 -21.48 6.86 -3.61
CA LYS A 504 -22.54 6.80 -2.57
C LYS A 504 -23.27 5.46 -2.53
N THR A 505 -22.81 4.48 -3.30
CA THR A 505 -23.39 3.16 -3.56
C THR A 505 -22.71 2.05 -2.75
N LEU A 506 -21.95 2.41 -1.71
CA LEU A 506 -21.25 1.42 -0.90
C LEU A 506 -22.23 0.60 -0.08
N SER A 507 -21.99 -0.71 0.00
CA SER A 507 -22.72 -1.55 0.93
C SER A 507 -22.54 -1.03 2.36
N PRO A 508 -23.60 -1.00 3.18
CA PRO A 508 -23.50 -0.64 4.58
C PRO A 508 -22.59 -1.63 5.33
N ASN A 509 -22.16 -1.20 6.51
CA ASN A 509 -21.47 -2.08 7.44
C ASN A 509 -22.42 -3.15 8.02
N TRP A 510 -21.87 -4.29 8.42
CA TRP A 510 -22.59 -5.42 9.02
C TRP A 510 -23.34 -5.07 10.31
N GLU A 511 -22.70 -4.26 11.15
CA GLU A 511 -23.32 -3.61 12.30
C GLU A 511 -23.98 -2.30 11.83
N ALA A 512 -25.24 -2.09 12.25
CA ALA A 512 -26.07 -0.98 11.77
C ALA A 512 -25.69 0.40 12.34
N ASP A 513 -24.87 0.42 13.39
CA ASP A 513 -24.22 1.60 13.95
C ASP A 513 -22.73 1.27 14.21
N PRO A 514 -21.86 1.33 13.18
CA PRO A 514 -20.44 1.02 13.30
C PRO A 514 -19.63 2.11 14.01
N GLY A 515 -20.28 3.20 14.44
CA GLY A 515 -19.63 4.46 14.75
C GLY A 515 -19.21 5.24 13.49
N SER A 516 -18.59 6.39 13.71
CA SER A 516 -18.09 7.26 12.65
C SER A 516 -17.06 6.58 11.73
N PHE A 517 -17.11 6.90 10.44
CA PHE A 517 -16.06 6.55 9.50
C PHE A 517 -14.70 7.19 9.90
N PRO A 518 -13.58 6.45 9.85
CA PRO A 518 -12.25 7.01 10.12
C PRO A 518 -11.88 8.13 9.15
N ARG A 519 -11.72 9.35 9.65
CA ARG A 519 -11.17 10.51 8.94
C ARG A 519 -9.66 10.66 9.16
N THR A 520 -9.13 10.04 10.21
CA THR A 520 -7.71 9.80 10.49
C THR A 520 -7.56 8.53 11.30
N PHE A 521 -6.38 7.92 11.30
CA PHE A 521 -6.03 6.86 12.24
C PHE A 521 -5.53 7.41 13.59
N LEU A 522 -5.43 6.51 14.57
CA LEU A 522 -4.74 6.76 15.83
C LEU A 522 -3.23 6.95 15.59
N TYR A 523 -2.55 7.67 16.48
CA TYR A 523 -1.08 7.71 16.43
C TYR A 523 -0.51 6.32 16.78
N PRO A 524 0.68 5.96 16.27
CA PRO A 524 1.38 4.75 16.65
C PRO A 524 1.42 4.56 18.17
N GLN A 525 0.99 3.39 18.62
CA GLN A 525 0.96 3.03 20.03
C GLN A 525 2.37 2.90 20.61
N SER A 526 3.35 2.46 19.80
CA SER A 526 4.76 2.42 20.21
C SER A 526 5.30 3.82 20.51
N GLU A 527 5.10 4.79 19.60
CA GLU A 527 5.49 6.19 19.78
C GLU A 527 4.76 6.85 20.96
N VAL A 528 3.45 6.65 21.12
CA VAL A 528 2.67 7.20 22.24
C VAL A 528 3.17 6.71 23.61
N ILE A 529 3.74 5.51 23.69
CA ILE A 529 4.29 4.95 24.93
C ILE A 529 5.68 5.55 25.25
N THR A 530 6.50 5.79 24.24
CA THR A 530 7.89 6.23 24.39
C THR A 530 8.04 7.76 24.44
N ASN A 531 7.15 8.49 23.76
CA ASN A 531 7.23 9.95 23.58
C ASN A 531 6.25 10.69 24.52
N PRO A 532 6.74 11.28 25.64
CA PRO A 532 5.88 11.95 26.62
C PRO A 532 5.24 13.27 26.13
N ASN A 533 5.58 13.74 24.93
CA ASN A 533 4.96 14.91 24.31
C ASN A 533 3.69 14.56 23.52
N LEU A 534 3.46 13.27 23.20
CA LEU A 534 2.27 12.82 22.49
C LEU A 534 1.16 12.40 23.45
N THR A 535 -0.09 12.50 22.98
CA THR A 535 -1.27 11.99 23.67
C THR A 535 -2.14 11.28 22.63
N GLN A 536 -2.55 10.05 22.92
CA GLN A 536 -3.36 9.27 22.00
C GLN A 536 -4.72 9.93 21.74
N ARG A 537 -5.21 9.81 20.50
CA ARG A 537 -6.54 10.24 20.10
C ARG A 537 -7.60 9.34 20.71
N THR A 538 -8.74 9.93 21.08
CA THR A 538 -9.90 9.20 21.64
C THR A 538 -10.93 8.79 20.59
N ASP A 539 -10.74 9.22 19.35
CA ASP A 539 -11.58 8.94 18.20
C ASP A 539 -10.75 9.03 16.92
N MET A 540 -11.36 8.67 15.79
CA MET A 540 -10.76 8.70 14.46
C MET A 540 -11.39 9.76 13.55
N ASN A 541 -12.04 10.79 14.10
CA ASN A 541 -12.89 11.74 13.35
C ASN A 541 -12.19 13.06 13.02
N THR A 542 -10.93 13.21 13.42
CA THR A 542 -10.13 14.40 13.11
C THR A 542 -9.93 14.50 11.60
N GLN A 543 -10.10 15.71 11.06
CA GLN A 543 -9.91 15.98 9.64
C GLN A 543 -8.46 16.38 9.39
N VAL A 544 -7.86 15.84 8.34
CA VAL A 544 -6.53 16.26 7.87
C VAL A 544 -6.62 17.62 7.16
N PHE A 545 -5.49 18.33 6.99
CA PHE A 545 -5.51 19.73 6.57
C PHE A 545 -6.17 19.99 5.19
N TRP A 546 -6.17 19.01 4.29
CA TRP A 546 -6.82 19.09 2.97
C TRP A 546 -8.29 18.63 2.98
N ASP A 547 -8.75 17.97 4.05
CA ASP A 547 -10.11 17.46 4.18
C ASP A 547 -11.07 18.58 4.63
N THR A 548 -11.67 19.24 3.64
CA THR A 548 -12.54 20.41 3.81
C THR A 548 -14.03 20.07 3.95
N ASN A 549 -14.40 18.79 4.05
CA ASN A 549 -15.80 18.37 4.16
C ASN A 549 -16.41 18.72 5.54
N PRO A 550 -17.75 18.71 5.70
CA PRO A 550 -18.37 18.96 6.99
C PRO A 550 -17.91 17.98 8.09
N PRO A 551 -17.70 18.46 9.33
CA PRO A 551 -17.39 17.59 10.47
C PRO A 551 -18.62 16.79 10.92
N GLY A 552 -18.38 15.59 11.45
CA GLY A 552 -19.40 14.74 12.07
C GLY A 552 -19.55 13.36 11.41
N PRO A 553 -20.36 12.46 12.01
CA PRO A 553 -20.45 11.05 11.60
C PRO A 553 -21.17 10.83 10.26
N ALA A 554 -21.93 11.82 9.78
CA ALA A 554 -22.75 11.72 8.56
C ALA A 554 -21.95 11.89 7.25
N PHE A 555 -20.62 12.00 7.32
CA PHE A 555 -19.73 12.04 6.17
C PHE A 555 -18.56 11.05 6.36
N PRO A 556 -18.24 10.21 5.36
CA PRO A 556 -18.97 10.03 4.09
C PRO A 556 -20.39 9.47 4.24
N SER A 557 -21.26 9.66 3.24
CA SER A 557 -22.71 9.42 3.39
C SER A 557 -23.15 7.96 3.30
N SER A 558 -22.26 7.03 2.93
CA SER A 558 -22.55 5.59 2.82
C SER A 558 -21.91 4.82 3.98
N ASN A 559 -21.94 5.42 5.18
CA ASN A 559 -21.38 4.90 6.41
C ASN A 559 -22.43 4.81 7.52
#